data_AF-A0A258L503-F1
#
_entry.id   AF-A0A258L503-F1
#
_cell.length_a   1.000
_cell.length_b   1.000
_cell.length_c   1.000
_cell.angle_alpha   90.00
_cell.angle_beta   90.00
_cell.angle_gamma   90.00
#
_symmetry.space_group_name_H-M   'P 1'
#
loop_
_entity.id
_entity.type
_entity.pdbx_description
1 polymer ?
#
loop_
_entity_poly.entity_id
_entity_poly.type
_entity_poly.pdbx_seq_one_letter_code
_entity_poly.pdbx_strand_id
1 'polypeptide(L)'
;MTPAETALLTNVLVGAGIVFVIALLGNVLSFSSRFINALVTAVIFAVFYGALAYGIDKTMLPAELQTASQETWIQMIAMGAILVFVLDLVANMISFGNRFVSALVTAVLFAILFGLAVYSTGGVPTSLPTAAPAPVTVPATP
;
A
#
# COMPACT_ATOMS: atom_id res chain seq x y z
N MET A 1 -9.78 9.45 -19.42
CA MET A 1 -9.34 9.37 -18.02
C MET A 1 -8.74 10.69 -17.63
N THR A 2 -9.16 11.23 -16.49
CA THR A 2 -8.56 12.43 -15.90
C THR A 2 -7.20 12.07 -15.25
N PRO A 3 -6.31 13.04 -15.04
CA PRO A 3 -5.06 12.81 -14.30
C PRO A 3 -5.30 12.23 -12.90
N ALA A 4 -6.35 12.69 -12.21
CA ALA A 4 -6.75 12.18 -10.90
C ALA A 4 -7.16 10.71 -10.94
N GLU A 5 -7.98 10.31 -11.93
CA GLU A 5 -8.39 8.92 -12.13
C GLU A 5 -7.18 8.02 -12.41
N THR A 6 -6.23 8.51 -13.21
CA THR A 6 -5.02 7.77 -13.56
C THR A 6 -4.13 7.55 -12.34
N ALA A 7 -3.96 8.58 -11.52
CA ALA A 7 -3.17 8.50 -10.29
C ALA A 7 -3.86 7.62 -9.22
N LEU A 8 -5.19 7.67 -9.12
CA LEU A 8 -5.96 6.75 -8.27
C LEU A 8 -5.72 5.30 -8.68
N LEU A 9 -5.92 5.00 -9.97
CA LEU A 9 -5.73 3.65 -10.50
C LEU A 9 -4.29 3.17 -10.30
N THR A 10 -3.30 4.05 -10.51
CA THR A 10 -1.89 3.72 -10.29
C THR A 10 -1.64 3.35 -8.83
N ASN A 11 -2.10 4.16 -7.87
CA ASN A 11 -1.92 3.89 -6.45
C ASN A 11 -2.63 2.61 -6.00
N VAL A 12 -3.86 2.38 -6.48
CA VAL A 12 -4.62 1.16 -6.20
C VAL A 12 -3.88 -0.07 -6.73
N LEU A 13 -3.38 0.00 -7.97
CA LEU A 13 -2.71 -1.13 -8.62
C LEU A 13 -1.36 -1.44 -7.96
N VAL A 14 -0.59 -0.41 -7.59
CA VAL A 14 0.67 -0.57 -6.85
C VAL A 14 0.40 -1.18 -5.47
N GLY A 15 -0.56 -0.64 -4.71
CA GLY A 15 -0.92 -1.17 -3.39
C GLY A 15 -1.41 -2.62 -3.45
N ALA A 16 -2.28 -2.93 -4.41
CA ALA A 16 -2.77 -4.29 -4.65
C ALA A 16 -1.64 -5.25 -5.05
N GLY A 17 -0.71 -4.81 -5.90
CA GLY A 17 0.47 -5.60 -6.28
C GLY A 17 1.37 -5.94 -5.08
N ILE A 18 1.59 -4.97 -4.18
CA ILE A 18 2.35 -5.20 -2.94
C ILE A 18 1.63 -6.21 -2.05
N VAL A 19 0.32 -6.02 -1.80
CA VAL A 19 -0.48 -6.95 -0.98
C VAL A 19 -0.52 -8.34 -1.60
N PHE A 20 -0.60 -8.45 -2.93
CA PHE A 20 -0.53 -9.74 -3.63
C PHE A 20 0.76 -10.48 -3.31
N VAL A 21 1.92 -9.82 -3.42
CA VAL A 21 3.22 -10.43 -3.12
C VAL A 21 3.30 -10.87 -1.66
N ILE A 22 2.84 -10.04 -0.73
CA ILE A 22 2.82 -10.35 0.71
C ILE A 22 1.91 -11.55 0.98
N ALA A 23 0.70 -11.57 0.43
CA ALA A 23 -0.25 -12.67 0.57
C ALA A 23 0.30 -13.96 -0.05
N LEU A 24 0.96 -13.87 -1.20
CA LEU A 24 1.63 -15.02 -1.81
C LEU A 24 2.74 -15.56 -0.91
N LEU A 25 3.56 -14.69 -0.33
CA LEU A 25 4.61 -15.10 0.62
C LEU A 25 4.03 -15.76 1.86
N GLY A 26 2.99 -15.19 2.47
CA GLY A 26 2.29 -15.80 3.59
C GLY A 26 1.74 -17.18 3.23
N ASN A 27 1.05 -17.26 2.09
CA ASN A 27 0.47 -18.51 1.57
C ASN A 27 1.52 -19.58 1.31
N VAL A 28 2.73 -19.21 0.86
CA VAL A 28 3.85 -20.15 0.65
C VAL A 28 4.44 -20.59 1.99
N LEU A 29 4.66 -19.66 2.92
CA LEU A 29 5.33 -19.91 4.20
C LEU A 29 4.46 -20.64 5.23
N SER A 30 3.14 -20.64 5.07
CA SER A 30 2.23 -21.23 6.04
C SER A 30 2.00 -22.74 5.90
N PHE A 31 2.01 -23.42 7.05
CA PHE A 31 1.84 -24.87 7.20
C PHE A 31 0.36 -25.21 7.43
N SER A 32 -0.35 -25.57 6.36
CA SER A 32 -1.73 -26.13 6.28
C SER A 32 -2.89 -25.36 6.97
N SER A 33 -2.63 -24.54 7.99
CA SER A 33 -3.64 -23.78 8.72
C SER A 33 -3.90 -22.45 8.02
N ARG A 34 -5.14 -22.29 7.56
CA ARG A 34 -5.63 -21.07 6.91
C ARG A 34 -5.56 -19.84 7.83
N PHE A 35 -5.73 -20.05 9.15
CA PHE A 35 -5.63 -18.97 10.13
C PHE A 35 -4.18 -18.52 10.31
N ILE A 36 -3.26 -19.48 10.50
CA ILE A 36 -1.82 -19.18 10.63
C ILE A 36 -1.32 -18.53 9.34
N ASN A 37 -1.87 -18.92 8.19
CA ASN A 37 -1.58 -18.29 6.93
C ASN A 37 -1.89 -16.79 6.92
N ALA A 38 -3.15 -16.43 7.20
CA ALA A 38 -3.55 -15.03 7.29
C ALA A 38 -2.72 -14.25 8.32
N LEU A 39 -2.39 -14.87 9.46
CA LEU A 39 -1.57 -14.24 10.48
C LEU A 39 -0.14 -13.96 9.98
N VAL A 40 0.49 -14.92 9.30
CA VAL A 40 1.82 -14.74 8.71
C VAL A 40 1.79 -13.64 7.64
N THR A 41 0.79 -13.64 6.76
CA THR A 41 0.57 -12.58 5.77
C THR A 41 0.51 -11.19 6.44
N ALA A 42 -0.28 -11.06 7.52
CA ALA A 42 -0.43 -9.80 8.25
C ALA A 42 0.86 -9.35 8.95
N VAL A 43 1.63 -10.28 9.51
CA VAL A 43 2.94 -9.98 10.11
C VAL A 43 3.93 -9.52 9.05
N ILE A 44 4.01 -10.22 7.90
CA ILE A 44 4.87 -9.80 6.78
C ILE A 44 4.47 -8.40 6.30
N PHE A 45 3.18 -8.12 6.18
CA PHE A 45 2.69 -6.78 5.85
C PHE A 45 3.18 -5.73 6.85
N ALA A 46 2.96 -5.97 8.15
CA ALA A 46 3.35 -5.04 9.21
C ALA A 46 4.86 -4.77 9.22
N VAL A 47 5.67 -5.82 9.04
CA VAL A 47 7.13 -5.70 8.98
C VAL A 47 7.56 -4.93 7.74
N PHE A 48 6.99 -5.24 6.57
CA PHE A 48 7.32 -4.56 5.32
C PHE A 48 6.98 -3.06 5.39
N TYR A 49 5.75 -2.73 5.80
CA TYR A 49 5.31 -1.34 5.92
C TYR A 49 6.04 -0.59 7.05
N GLY A 50 6.34 -1.27 8.16
CA GLY A 50 7.18 -0.73 9.22
C GLY A 50 8.57 -0.40 8.71
N ALA A 51 9.23 -1.31 8.00
CA ALA A 51 10.54 -1.08 7.42
C ALA A 51 10.53 0.10 6.44
N LEU A 52 9.48 0.23 5.61
CA LEU A 52 9.33 1.40 4.74
C LEU A 52 9.18 2.71 5.51
N ALA A 53 8.38 2.72 6.59
CA ALA A 53 8.18 3.92 7.41
C ALA A 53 9.48 4.45 8.04
N TYR A 54 10.45 3.57 8.31
CA TYR A 54 11.76 3.96 8.85
C TYR A 54 12.86 4.07 7.79
N GLY A 55 12.69 3.45 6.62
CA GLY A 55 13.72 3.34 5.57
C GLY A 55 13.58 4.31 4.41
N ILE A 56 12.39 4.91 4.20
CA ILE A 56 12.17 5.88 3.12
C ILE A 56 12.54 7.28 3.60
N ASP A 57 13.14 8.07 2.70
CA ASP A 57 13.35 9.50 2.90
C ASP A 57 11.99 10.21 3.09
N LYS A 58 11.81 10.83 4.26
CA LYS A 58 10.54 11.49 4.62
C LYS A 58 10.16 12.60 3.64
N THR A 59 11.11 13.19 2.92
CA THR A 59 10.82 14.22 1.91
C THR A 59 9.99 13.71 0.73
N MET A 60 9.97 12.39 0.51
CA MET A 60 9.17 11.74 -0.53
C MET A 60 7.74 11.45 -0.09
N LEU A 61 7.43 11.60 1.20
CA LEU A 61 6.09 11.36 1.73
C LEU A 61 5.22 12.62 1.57
N PRO A 62 3.89 12.47 1.48
CA PRO A 62 2.93 13.57 1.63
C PRO A 62 3.21 14.38 2.91
N ALA A 63 2.99 15.69 2.88
CA ALA A 63 3.31 16.62 3.99
C ALA A 63 2.69 16.18 5.33
N GLU A 64 1.51 15.57 5.28
CA GLU A 64 0.77 15.03 6.42
C GLU A 64 1.53 13.87 7.10
N LEU A 65 2.21 13.05 6.30
CA LEU A 65 2.95 11.88 6.78
C LEU A 65 4.38 12.22 7.23
N GLN A 66 4.93 13.35 6.80
CA GLN A 66 6.26 13.80 7.22
C GLN A 66 6.31 14.16 8.71
N THR A 67 5.22 14.75 9.20
CA THR A 67 5.08 15.23 10.58
C THR A 67 4.31 14.25 11.48
N ALA A 68 3.83 13.14 10.92
CA ALA A 68 3.13 12.12 11.66
C ALA A 68 4.00 11.55 12.80
N SER A 69 3.41 11.42 13.97
CA SER A 69 4.09 10.88 15.15
C SER A 69 4.34 9.38 14.97
N GLN A 70 5.27 8.83 15.76
CA GLN A 70 5.54 7.40 15.79
C GLN A 70 4.28 6.59 16.15
N GLU A 71 3.46 7.11 17.06
CA GLU A 71 2.18 6.50 17.44
C GLU A 71 1.20 6.44 16.26
N THR A 72 1.06 7.53 15.50
CA THR A 72 0.22 7.55 14.30
C THR A 72 0.71 6.54 13.26
N TRP A 73 2.02 6.43 13.05
CA TRP A 73 2.59 5.42 12.15
C TRP A 73 2.28 3.99 12.60
N ILE A 74 2.51 3.68 13.87
CA ILE A 74 2.19 2.36 14.44
C ILE A 74 0.70 2.05 14.28
N GLN A 75 -0.18 3.02 14.54
CA GLN A 75 -1.61 2.86 14.39
C GLN A 75 -2.03 2.58 12.94
N MET A 76 -1.48 3.31 11.96
CA MET A 76 -1.74 3.09 10.54
C MET A 76 -1.29 1.70 10.09
N ILE A 77 -0.08 1.27 10.50
CA ILE A 77 0.46 -0.04 10.18
C ILE A 77 -0.39 -1.14 10.80
N ALA A 78 -0.76 -1.00 12.07
CA ALA A 78 -1.61 -1.96 12.78
C ALA A 78 -2.99 -2.10 12.12
N MET A 79 -3.61 -0.97 11.74
CA MET A 79 -4.89 -0.96 11.04
C MET A 79 -4.80 -1.67 9.68
N GLY A 80 -3.76 -1.37 8.91
CA GLY A 80 -3.49 -2.04 7.63
C GLY A 80 -3.26 -3.54 7.79
N ALA A 81 -2.49 -3.95 8.79
CA ALA A 81 -2.23 -5.36 9.09
C ALA A 81 -3.51 -6.12 9.49
N ILE A 82 -4.37 -5.51 10.31
CA ILE A 82 -5.68 -6.09 10.66
C ILE A 82 -6.55 -6.24 9.42
N LEU A 83 -6.58 -5.25 8.54
CA LEU A 83 -7.36 -5.31 7.30
C LEU A 83 -6.84 -6.43 6.38
N VAL A 84 -5.53 -6.50 6.15
CA VAL A 84 -4.92 -7.55 5.33
C VAL A 84 -5.15 -8.93 5.94
N PHE A 85 -5.07 -9.07 7.26
CA PHE A 85 -5.39 -10.31 7.97
C PHE A 85 -6.82 -10.78 7.65
N VAL A 86 -7.81 -9.90 7.78
CA VAL A 86 -9.22 -10.24 7.53
C VAL A 86 -9.42 -10.62 6.07
N LEU A 87 -8.86 -9.85 5.14
CA LEU A 87 -8.97 -10.13 3.72
C LEU A 87 -8.35 -11.47 3.34
N ASP A 88 -7.14 -11.75 3.85
CA ASP A 88 -6.45 -12.99 3.57
C ASP A 88 -7.14 -14.18 4.21
N LEU A 89 -7.72 -14.02 5.40
CA LEU A 89 -8.55 -15.05 6.02
C LEU A 89 -9.76 -15.39 5.16
N VAL A 90 -10.49 -14.37 4.70
CA VAL A 90 -11.65 -14.55 3.81
C VAL A 90 -11.24 -15.22 2.50
N ALA A 91 -10.16 -14.75 1.87
CA ALA A 91 -9.64 -15.33 0.63
C ALA A 91 -9.24 -16.80 0.82
N ASN A 92 -8.56 -17.13 1.93
CA ASN A 92 -8.19 -18.50 2.25
C ASN A 92 -9.40 -19.40 2.48
N MET A 93 -10.53 -18.86 2.94
CA MET A 93 -11.78 -19.63 3.11
C MET A 93 -12.41 -19.99 1.76
N ILE A 94 -12.43 -19.05 0.81
CA ILE A 94 -13.15 -19.20 -0.48
C ILE A 94 -12.29 -19.75 -1.63
N SER A 95 -10.96 -19.78 -1.50
CA SER A 95 -10.06 -20.18 -2.60
C SER A 95 -9.84 -21.68 -2.76
N PHE A 96 -10.64 -22.51 -2.08
CA PHE A 96 -10.63 -23.98 -2.18
C PHE A 96 -9.23 -24.64 -2.07
N GLY A 97 -8.32 -24.03 -1.30
CA GLY A 97 -6.96 -24.54 -1.09
C GLY A 97 -5.93 -24.11 -2.13
N ASN A 98 -6.32 -23.39 -3.18
CA ASN A 98 -5.36 -22.81 -4.13
C ASN A 98 -4.74 -21.54 -3.54
N ARG A 99 -3.47 -21.67 -3.12
CA ARG A 99 -2.66 -20.60 -2.52
C ARG A 99 -2.50 -19.37 -3.43
N PHE A 100 -2.35 -19.59 -4.74
CA PHE A 100 -2.23 -18.48 -5.70
C PHE A 100 -3.54 -17.72 -5.83
N VAL A 101 -4.65 -18.45 -5.98
CA VAL A 101 -5.99 -17.84 -6.06
C VAL A 101 -6.32 -17.10 -4.77
N SER A 102 -5.91 -17.62 -3.62
CA SER A 102 -6.08 -16.92 -2.35
C SER A 102 -5.36 -15.58 -2.35
N ALA A 103 -4.08 -15.53 -2.72
CA ALA A 103 -3.34 -14.27 -2.79
C ALA A 103 -3.98 -13.28 -3.77
N LEU A 104 -4.43 -13.78 -4.93
CA LEU A 104 -5.11 -12.96 -5.94
C LEU A 104 -6.40 -12.36 -5.38
N VAL A 105 -7.23 -13.17 -4.72
CA VAL A 105 -8.49 -12.71 -4.11
C VAL A 105 -8.22 -11.70 -3.00
N THR A 106 -7.22 -11.92 -2.13
CA THR A 106 -6.79 -10.94 -1.11
C THR A 106 -6.44 -9.60 -1.75
N ALA A 107 -5.64 -9.62 -2.82
CA ALA A 107 -5.22 -8.43 -3.53
C ALA A 107 -6.39 -7.70 -4.22
N VAL A 108 -7.32 -8.43 -4.83
CA VAL A 108 -8.51 -7.85 -5.46
C VAL A 108 -9.42 -7.21 -4.42
N LEU A 109 -9.71 -7.91 -3.31
CA LEU A 109 -10.52 -7.34 -2.23
C LEU A 109 -9.87 -6.09 -1.62
N PHE A 110 -8.55 -6.11 -1.45
CA PHE A 110 -7.80 -4.95 -0.99
C PHE A 110 -7.92 -3.79 -1.99
N ALA A 111 -7.71 -4.06 -3.29
CA ALA A 111 -7.80 -3.04 -4.33
C ALA A 111 -9.16 -2.35 -4.35
N ILE A 112 -10.25 -3.12 -4.19
CA ILE A 112 -11.61 -2.59 -4.16
C ILE A 112 -11.82 -1.73 -2.92
N LEU A 113 -11.48 -2.22 -1.72
CA LEU A 113 -11.68 -1.48 -0.48
C LEU A 113 -10.80 -0.23 -0.41
N PHE A 114 -9.54 -0.35 -0.80
CA PHE A 114 -8.59 0.76 -0.84
C PHE A 114 -9.03 1.81 -1.87
N GLY A 115 -9.36 1.39 -3.10
CA GLY A 115 -9.86 2.30 -4.13
C GLY A 115 -11.13 3.03 -3.71
N LEU A 116 -12.06 2.33 -3.07
CA LEU A 116 -13.29 2.95 -2.53
C LEU A 116 -12.98 3.94 -1.40
N ALA A 117 -12.10 3.57 -0.46
CA ALA A 117 -11.71 4.44 0.64
C ALA A 117 -11.09 5.74 0.09
N VAL A 118 -10.08 5.62 -0.78
CA VAL A 118 -9.38 6.73 -1.43
C VAL A 118 -10.34 7.63 -2.21
N TYR A 119 -11.26 7.04 -2.98
CA TYR A 119 -12.28 7.76 -3.71
C TYR A 119 -13.23 8.53 -2.77
N SER A 120 -13.69 7.88 -1.69
CA SER A 120 -14.64 8.46 -0.74
C SER A 120 -14.06 9.59 0.13
N THR A 121 -12.74 9.56 0.39
CA THR A 121 -12.04 10.59 1.17
C THR A 121 -11.46 11.70 0.30
N GLY A 122 -11.72 11.71 -1.01
CA GLY A 122 -11.26 12.75 -1.95
C GLY A 122 -9.76 12.69 -2.28
N GLY A 123 -9.09 11.57 -2.02
CA GLY A 123 -7.64 11.51 -1.91
C GLY A 123 -6.93 11.04 -3.17
N VAL A 124 -6.68 11.91 -4.15
CA VAL A 124 -5.41 11.84 -4.87
C VAL A 124 -4.90 13.26 -5.09
N PRO A 125 -3.81 13.70 -4.43
CA PRO A 125 -3.21 14.98 -4.74
C PRO A 125 -2.77 14.98 -6.21
N THR A 126 -3.38 15.85 -7.00
CA THR A 126 -3.13 15.99 -8.45
C THR A 126 -1.93 16.88 -8.76
N SER A 127 -1.32 17.52 -7.76
CA SER A 127 -0.11 18.29 -7.94
C SER A 127 1.10 17.37 -7.92
N LEU A 128 1.62 17.06 -9.11
CA LEU A 128 3.05 16.80 -9.26
C LEU A 128 3.81 17.96 -8.61
N PRO A 129 4.95 17.74 -7.94
CA PRO A 129 5.88 18.84 -7.66
C PRO A 129 6.23 19.45 -9.01
N THR A 130 5.70 20.64 -9.31
CA THR A 130 6.21 21.46 -10.41
C THR A 130 7.69 21.63 -10.11
N ALA A 131 8.55 20.98 -10.89
CA ALA A 131 9.97 21.27 -10.86
C ALA A 131 10.10 22.79 -11.01
N ALA A 132 10.71 23.45 -10.02
CA ALA A 132 10.97 24.87 -10.09
C ALA A 132 11.65 25.16 -11.44
N PRO A 133 11.22 26.20 -12.18
CA PRO A 133 11.87 26.55 -13.43
C PRO A 133 13.37 26.73 -13.16
N ALA A 134 14.21 26.09 -13.97
CA ALA A 134 15.66 26.18 -13.85
C ALA A 134 16.06 27.67 -13.81
N PRO A 135 16.98 28.07 -12.91
CA PRO A 135 17.41 29.46 -12.84
C PRO A 135 17.96 29.89 -14.20
N VAL A 136 17.35 30.91 -14.79
CA VAL A 136 17.83 31.56 -16.01
C VAL A 136 19.15 32.23 -15.65
N THR A 137 20.28 31.61 -15.97
CA THR A 137 21.57 32.29 -15.94
C THR A 137 21.57 33.33 -17.05
N VAL A 138 21.33 34.58 -16.67
CA VAL A 138 21.53 35.74 -17.55
C VAL A 138 23.03 35.81 -17.87
N PRO A 139 23.45 35.81 -19.15
CA PRO A 139 24.87 35.97 -19.50
C PRO A 139 25.36 37.33 -18.99
N ALA A 140 26.44 37.35 -18.22
CA ALA A 140 27.13 38.59 -17.90
C ALA A 140 27.70 39.17 -19.20
N THR A 141 27.23 40.35 -19.59
CA THR A 141 27.80 41.14 -20.68
C THR A 141 29.14 41.74 -20.22
N PRO A 142 30.19 41.74 -21.07
CA PRO A 142 31.50 42.32 -20.77
C PRO A 142 31.47 43.85 -20.68
#